data_AF-A0A3D5CG04-F1
#
_entry.id   AF-A0A3D5CG04-F1
#
_cell.length_a   1.000
_cell.length_b   1.000
_cell.length_c   1.000
_cell.angle_alpha   90.00
_cell.angle_beta   90.00
_cell.angle_gamma   90.00
#
_symmetry.space_group_name_H-M   'P 1'
#
loop_
_entity.id
_entity.type
_entity.pdbx_description
1 polymer ?
#
loop_
_entity_poly.entity_id
_entity_poly.type
_entity_poly.pdbx_seq_one_letter_code
_entity_poly.pdbx_strand_id
1 'polypeptide(L)'
;MLRSRAWANAWAALRLLAAAAGVAAIVGQLVRTLSISASNGWPLVLTAVDFFSFFTILSNLGAAIALTTGAILIWRGSRVDPAWFATLLAAVSTYMLITGIVYNALLRNVPLPQGSTVPWSNEILHVWAPLFILLDVFFG
;
A
#
# COMPACT_ATOMS: atom_id res chain seq x y z
N MET A 1 -17.33 -4.92 -20.18
CA MET A 1 -18.39 -5.51 -19.34
C MET A 1 -19.18 -4.37 -18.70
N LEU A 2 -20.50 -4.30 -18.89
CA LEU A 2 -21.35 -3.26 -18.29
C LEU A 2 -21.53 -3.56 -16.79
N ARG A 3 -20.68 -2.98 -15.95
CA ARG A 3 -20.79 -3.11 -14.49
C ARG A 3 -21.94 -2.24 -13.97
N SER A 4 -22.73 -2.78 -13.05
CA SER A 4 -23.84 -2.04 -12.43
C SER A 4 -23.31 -0.92 -11.53
N ARG A 5 -24.14 0.10 -11.27
CA ARG A 5 -23.79 1.17 -10.31
C ARG A 5 -23.48 0.62 -8.91
N ALA A 6 -24.19 -0.43 -8.50
CA ALA A 6 -23.94 -1.10 -7.23
C ALA A 6 -22.54 -1.73 -7.17
N TRP A 7 -22.11 -2.39 -8.26
CA TRP A 7 -20.75 -2.92 -8.37
C TRP A 7 -19.70 -1.83 -8.26
N ALA A 8 -19.86 -0.73 -9.01
CA ALA A 8 -18.92 0.38 -9.01
C ALA A 8 -18.76 0.99 -7.59
N ASN A 9 -19.88 1.19 -6.88
CA ASN A 9 -19.86 1.71 -5.52
C ASN A 9 -19.21 0.73 -4.53
N ALA A 10 -19.51 -0.57 -4.65
CA ALA A 10 -18.88 -1.58 -3.81
C ALA A 10 -17.36 -1.62 -4.03
N TRP A 11 -16.91 -1.54 -5.28
CA TRP A 11 -15.49 -1.53 -5.61
C TRP A 11 -14.78 -0.27 -5.11
N ALA A 12 -15.40 0.90 -5.26
CA ALA A 12 -14.87 2.14 -4.69
C ALA A 12 -14.72 2.05 -3.16
N ALA A 13 -15.69 1.45 -2.46
CA ALA A 13 -15.58 1.22 -1.02
C ALA A 13 -14.43 0.26 -0.67
N LEU A 14 -14.24 -0.83 -1.43
CA LEU A 14 -13.12 -1.76 -1.26
C LEU A 14 -11.77 -1.07 -1.47
N ARG A 15 -11.63 -0.22 -2.50
CA ARG A 15 -10.43 0.59 -2.73
C ARG A 15 -10.08 1.44 -1.51
N LEU A 16 -11.08 2.10 -0.92
CA LEU A 16 -10.88 2.94 0.26
C LEU A 16 -10.53 2.13 1.52
N LEU A 17 -11.16 0.97 1.71
CA LEU A 17 -10.82 0.06 2.81
C LEU A 17 -9.38 -0.45 2.69
N ALA A 18 -8.96 -0.84 1.49
CA ALA A 18 -7.59 -1.28 1.23
C ALA A 18 -6.58 -0.14 1.42
N ALA A 19 -6.89 1.08 0.94
CA ALA A 19 -6.05 2.26 1.16
C ALA A 19 -5.91 2.58 2.65
N ALA A 20 -7.02 2.56 3.41
CA ALA A 20 -7.01 2.79 4.84
C ALA A 20 -6.19 1.73 5.59
N ALA A 21 -6.32 0.45 5.22
CA ALA A 21 -5.53 -0.63 5.80
C ALA A 21 -4.02 -0.44 5.53
N GLY A 22 -3.65 -0.06 4.29
CA GLY A 22 -2.27 0.25 3.93
C GLY A 22 -1.70 1.42 4.74
N VAL A 23 -2.45 2.51 4.87
CA VAL A 23 -2.04 3.66 5.70
C VAL A 23 -1.90 3.27 7.17
N ALA A 24 -2.85 2.52 7.72
CA ALA A 24 -2.77 2.02 9.08
C ALA A 24 -1.51 1.17 9.31
N ALA A 25 -1.18 0.29 8.36
CA ALA A 25 0.02 -0.53 8.41
C ALA A 25 1.31 0.32 8.38
N ILE A 26 1.38 1.33 7.51
CA ILE A 26 2.51 2.27 7.46
C ILE A 26 2.66 2.99 8.81
N VAL A 27 1.57 3.53 9.36
CA VAL A 27 1.58 4.22 10.66
C VAL A 27 2.02 3.29 11.78
N GLY A 28 1.48 2.07 11.82
CA GLY A 28 1.85 1.07 12.83
C GLY A 28 3.34 0.74 12.82
N GLN A 29 3.93 0.56 11.63
CA GLN A 29 5.36 0.31 11.49
C GLN A 29 6.20 1.56 11.78
N LEU A 30 5.75 2.76 11.39
CA LEU A 30 6.43 4.03 11.71
C LEU A 30 6.51 4.25 13.22
N VAL A 31 5.39 4.10 13.94
CA VAL A 31 5.34 4.22 15.41
C VAL A 31 6.33 3.26 16.06
N ARG A 32 6.38 2.01 15.59
CA ARG A 32 7.35 1.04 16.11
C ARG A 32 8.79 1.47 15.87
N THR A 33 9.09 1.92 14.65
CA THR A 33 10.43 2.33 14.24
C THR A 33 10.90 3.55 15.05
N LEU A 34 10.06 4.56 15.21
CA LEU A 34 10.36 5.74 16.02
C LEU A 34 10.48 5.42 17.51
N SER A 35 9.67 4.50 18.03
CA SER A 35 9.77 4.06 19.43
C SER A 35 11.11 3.38 19.73
N ILE A 36 11.59 2.55 18.80
CA ILE A 36 12.92 1.93 18.90
C ILE A 36 13.99 3.02 18.87
N SER A 37 13.95 3.95 17.91
CA SER A 37 14.93 5.04 17.85
C SER A 37 14.93 5.91 19.10
N ALA A 38 13.76 6.25 19.64
CA ALA A 38 13.63 7.01 20.87
C ALA A 38 14.27 6.29 22.06
N SER A 39 14.03 4.98 22.20
CA SER A 39 14.62 4.17 23.29
C SER A 39 16.14 4.05 23.21
N ASN A 40 16.72 4.17 22.00
CA ASN A 40 18.16 4.11 21.77
C ASN A 40 18.83 5.50 21.68
N GLY A 41 18.06 6.59 21.86
CA GLY A 41 18.58 7.97 21.75
C GLY A 41 18.97 8.39 20.33
N TRP A 42 18.44 7.73 19.30
CA TRP A 42 18.75 8.04 17.90
C TRP A 42 17.93 9.23 17.37
N PRO A 43 18.44 9.97 16.36
CA PRO A 43 17.72 11.11 15.79
C PRO A 43 16.39 10.69 15.14
N LEU A 44 15.27 11.16 15.69
CA LEU A 44 13.92 10.75 15.25
C LEU A 44 13.58 11.26 13.84
N VAL A 45 14.00 12.49 13.52
CA VAL A 45 13.74 13.08 12.19
C VAL A 45 14.47 12.29 11.11
N LEU A 46 15.75 11.96 11.33
CA LEU A 46 16.52 11.16 10.37
C LEU A 46 15.94 9.75 10.23
N THR A 47 15.56 9.13 11.36
CA THR A 47 14.86 7.83 11.35
C THR A 47 13.59 7.88 10.50
N ALA A 48 12.79 8.94 10.61
CA ALA A 48 11.58 9.10 9.81
C ALA A 48 11.90 9.26 8.31
N VAL A 49 12.94 10.02 7.97
CA VAL A 49 13.40 10.17 6.58
C VAL A 49 13.86 8.82 6.02
N ASP A 50 14.66 8.06 6.76
CA ASP A 50 15.09 6.72 6.37
C ASP A 50 13.88 5.80 6.18
N PHE A 51 12.92 5.83 7.12
CA PHE A 51 11.68 5.05 7.04
C PHE A 51 10.89 5.34 5.76
N PHE A 52 10.69 6.61 5.41
CA PHE A 52 9.98 6.98 4.18
C PHE A 52 10.82 6.84 2.91
N SER A 53 12.10 6.50 3.02
CA SER A 53 12.96 6.20 1.88
C SER A 53 12.90 4.71 1.45
N PHE A 54 12.31 3.84 2.26
CA PHE A 54 12.14 2.43 1.90
C PHE A 54 11.16 2.26 0.74
N PHE A 55 11.57 1.46 -0.25
CA PHE A 55 10.75 1.14 -1.42
C PHE A 55 9.37 0.60 -1.06
N THR A 56 9.28 -0.32 -0.09
CA THR A 56 8.01 -0.86 0.40
C THR A 56 7.06 0.22 0.93
N ILE A 57 7.58 1.22 1.65
CA ILE A 57 6.76 2.29 2.23
C ILE A 57 6.26 3.20 1.13
N LEU A 58 7.14 3.62 0.21
CA LEU A 58 6.77 4.46 -0.94
C LEU A 58 5.80 3.74 -1.88
N SER A 59 6.00 2.45 -2.15
CA SER A 59 5.10 1.67 -3.00
C SER A 59 3.70 1.57 -2.39
N ASN A 60 3.60 1.32 -1.08
CA ASN A 60 2.32 1.23 -0.37
C ASN A 60 1.64 2.60 -0.23
N LEU A 61 2.39 3.69 -0.06
CA LEU A 61 1.82 5.04 -0.13
C LEU A 61 1.26 5.33 -1.53
N GLY A 62 2.01 4.99 -2.57
CA GLY A 62 1.56 5.08 -3.96
C GLY A 62 0.28 4.28 -4.20
N ALA A 63 0.19 3.07 -3.65
CA ALA A 63 -1.02 2.25 -3.68
C ALA A 63 -2.20 2.92 -2.99
N ALA A 64 -2.03 3.43 -1.77
CA ALA A 64 -3.10 4.13 -1.06
C ALA A 64 -3.61 5.36 -1.84
N ILE A 65 -2.70 6.13 -2.44
CA ILE A 65 -3.05 7.29 -3.29
C ILE A 65 -3.81 6.85 -4.54
N ALA A 66 -3.31 5.84 -5.26
CA ALA A 66 -3.94 5.34 -6.49
C ALA A 66 -5.34 4.78 -6.22
N LEU A 67 -5.50 3.96 -5.17
CA LEU A 67 -6.78 3.38 -4.78
C LEU A 67 -7.80 4.46 -4.37
N THR A 68 -7.38 5.42 -3.56
CA THR A 68 -8.23 6.56 -3.16
C THR A 68 -8.66 7.39 -4.36
N THR A 69 -7.71 7.68 -5.26
CA THR A 69 -7.98 8.43 -6.50
C THR A 69 -8.96 7.67 -7.40
N GLY A 70 -8.77 6.36 -7.58
CA GLY A 70 -9.66 5.51 -8.35
C GLY A 70 -11.08 5.46 -7.77
N ALA A 71 -11.23 5.42 -6.45
CA ALA A 71 -12.54 5.49 -5.81
C ALA A 71 -13.24 6.83 -6.08
N ILE A 72 -12.51 7.94 -5.98
CA ILE A 72 -13.03 9.28 -6.29
C ILE A 72 -13.46 9.38 -7.75
N LEU A 73 -12.66 8.86 -8.69
CA LEU A 73 -12.98 8.88 -10.13
C LEU A 73 -14.27 8.11 -10.45
N ILE A 74 -14.48 6.95 -9.81
CA ILE A 74 -15.73 6.19 -9.93
C ILE A 74 -16.92 7.04 -9.49
N TRP A 75 -16.85 7.68 -8.32
CA TRP A 75 -17.95 8.50 -7.81
C TRP A 75 -18.20 9.77 -8.60
N ARG A 76 -17.18 10.32 -9.25
CA ARG A 76 -17.33 11.43 -10.19
C ARG A 76 -17.96 11.01 -11.53
N GLY A 77 -18.25 9.72 -11.71
CA GLY A 77 -18.95 9.20 -12.88
C GLY A 77 -18.07 9.09 -14.13
N SER A 78 -16.74 9.07 -13.98
CA SER A 78 -15.83 8.83 -15.09
C SER A 78 -16.10 7.46 -15.69
N ARG A 79 -16.55 7.43 -16.96
CA ARG A 79 -16.81 6.18 -17.70
C ARG A 79 -15.53 5.55 -18.25
N VAL A 80 -14.50 6.37 -18.44
CA VAL A 80 -13.18 6.00 -18.95
C VAL A 80 -12.16 6.65 -18.05
N ASP A 81 -11.17 5.89 -17.61
CA ASP A 81 -10.09 6.39 -16.77
C ASP A 81 -9.22 7.38 -17.56
N PRO A 82 -8.86 8.53 -16.97
CA PRO A 82 -7.91 9.46 -17.58
C PRO A 82 -6.55 8.77 -17.82
N ALA A 83 -5.87 9.11 -18.91
CA ALA A 83 -4.57 8.50 -19.25
C ALA A 83 -3.54 8.62 -18.13
N TRP A 84 -3.50 9.76 -17.42
CA TRP A 84 -2.59 9.95 -16.28
C TRP A 84 -2.87 8.97 -15.13
N PHE A 85 -4.13 8.61 -14.91
CA PHE A 85 -4.52 7.67 -13.86
C PHE A 85 -4.15 6.24 -14.27
N ALA A 86 -4.34 5.88 -15.55
CA ALA A 86 -3.88 4.60 -16.08
C ALA A 86 -2.35 4.45 -15.93
N THR A 87 -1.57 5.50 -16.21
CA THR A 87 -0.11 5.49 -15.99
C THR A 87 0.24 5.33 -14.51
N LEU A 88 -0.45 6.05 -13.62
CA LEU A 88 -0.27 5.92 -12.17
C LEU A 88 -0.53 4.48 -11.72
N LEU A 89 -1.66 3.90 -12.14
CA LEU A 89 -2.04 2.55 -11.76
C LEU A 89 -1.05 1.52 -12.30
N ALA A 90 -0.56 1.67 -13.54
CA ALA A 90 0.45 0.78 -14.11
C ALA A 90 1.78 0.82 -13.32
N ALA A 91 2.25 2.03 -12.98
CA ALA A 91 3.48 2.20 -12.20
C ALA A 91 3.34 1.60 -10.79
N VAL A 92 2.28 1.98 -10.07
CA VAL A 92 2.01 1.51 -8.71
C VAL A 92 1.81 -0.01 -8.68
N SER A 93 1.10 -0.58 -9.65
CA SER A 93 0.92 -2.03 -9.74
C SER A 93 2.24 -2.75 -9.93
N THR A 94 3.12 -2.22 -10.78
CA THR A 94 4.47 -2.76 -10.95
C THR A 94 5.24 -2.75 -9.64
N TYR A 95 5.25 -1.62 -8.92
CA TYR A 95 5.96 -1.51 -7.64
C TYR A 95 5.39 -2.46 -6.59
N MET A 96 4.07 -2.55 -6.47
CA MET A 96 3.40 -3.40 -5.50
C MET A 96 3.62 -4.89 -5.78
N LEU A 97 3.62 -5.29 -7.05
CA LEU A 97 3.94 -6.67 -7.43
C LEU A 97 5.40 -7.01 -7.13
N ILE A 98 6.34 -6.10 -7.40
CA ILE A 98 7.75 -6.29 -6.99
C ILE A 98 7.85 -6.44 -5.47
N THR A 99 7.22 -5.55 -4.70
CA THR A 99 7.19 -5.60 -3.22
C THR A 99 6.66 -6.96 -2.73
N GLY A 100 5.54 -7.41 -3.28
CA GLY A 100 4.94 -8.70 -2.91
C GLY A 100 5.81 -9.90 -3.28
N ILE A 101 6.31 -9.94 -4.52
CA ILE A 101 7.11 -11.07 -5.02
C ILE A 101 8.44 -11.17 -4.25
N VAL A 102 9.20 -10.08 -4.16
CA VAL A 102 10.51 -10.07 -3.51
C VAL A 102 10.39 -10.47 -2.05
N TYR A 103 9.42 -9.91 -1.33
CA TYR A 103 9.21 -10.28 0.06
C TYR A 103 8.87 -11.77 0.21
N ASN A 104 7.85 -12.26 -0.49
CA ASN A 104 7.36 -13.62 -0.30
C ASN A 104 8.36 -14.68 -0.79
N ALA A 105 9.12 -14.40 -1.84
CA ALA A 105 10.11 -15.33 -2.39
C ALA A 105 11.43 -15.31 -1.61
N LEU A 106 11.89 -14.15 -1.16
CA LEU A 106 13.27 -13.97 -0.68
C LEU A 106 13.38 -13.58 0.79
N LEU A 107 12.40 -12.85 1.35
CA LEU A 107 12.56 -12.20 2.67
C LEU A 107 11.66 -12.78 3.77
N ARG A 108 10.54 -13.42 3.42
CA ARG A 108 9.51 -13.87 4.37
C ARG A 108 10.02 -14.77 5.48
N ASN A 109 11.04 -15.58 5.18
CA ASN A 109 11.63 -16.55 6.11
C ASN A 109 12.99 -16.09 6.67
N VAL A 110 13.39 -14.84 6.42
CA VAL A 110 14.64 -14.29 6.93
C VAL A 110 14.41 -13.80 8.36
N PRO A 111 15.19 -14.26 9.35
CA PRO A 111 15.07 -13.78 10.73
C PRO A 111 15.41 -12.30 10.82
N LEU A 112 14.53 -11.53 11.47
CA LEU A 112 14.78 -10.14 11.79
C LEU A 112 15.00 -9.98 13.30
N PRO A 113 15.72 -8.94 13.75
CA PRO A 113 15.86 -8.63 15.17
C PRO A 113 14.49 -8.59 15.84
N GLN A 114 14.38 -9.23 17.01
CA GLN A 114 13.09 -9.42 17.66
C GLN A 114 12.40 -8.08 17.94
N GLY A 115 11.17 -7.94 17.42
CA GLY A 115 10.41 -6.71 17.56
C GLY A 115 10.88 -5.56 16.68
N SER A 116 11.70 -5.77 15.66
CA SER A 116 11.95 -4.72 14.65
C SER A 116 10.73 -4.45 13.75
N THR A 117 9.84 -5.44 13.60
CA THR A 117 8.66 -5.37 12.74
C THR A 117 7.36 -5.59 13.50
N VAL A 118 6.28 -5.05 12.94
CA VAL A 118 4.91 -5.28 13.40
C VAL A 118 4.26 -6.34 12.50
N PRO A 119 3.96 -7.56 12.99
CA PRO A 119 3.58 -8.69 12.12
C PRO A 119 2.39 -8.43 11.20
N TRP A 120 1.32 -7.84 11.72
CA TRP A 120 0.11 -7.54 10.94
C TRP A 120 0.37 -6.46 9.87
N SER A 121 1.17 -5.45 10.21
CA SER A 121 1.55 -4.39 9.26
C SER A 121 2.38 -4.99 8.15
N ASN A 122 3.35 -5.83 8.51
CA ASN A 122 4.22 -6.50 7.55
C ASN A 122 3.44 -7.38 6.56
N GLU A 123 2.42 -8.11 7.01
CA GLU A 123 1.53 -8.87 6.14
C GLU A 123 0.67 -7.96 5.23
N ILE A 124 0.15 -6.84 5.74
CA ILE A 124 -0.60 -5.89 4.89
C ILE A 124 0.31 -5.33 3.79
N LEU A 125 1.49 -4.85 4.14
CA LEU A 125 2.38 -4.14 3.21
C LEU A 125 2.99 -5.04 2.13
N HIS A 126 3.18 -6.33 2.41
CA HIS A 126 3.87 -7.25 1.52
C HIS A 126 3.00 -8.38 0.95
N VAL A 127 1.77 -8.56 1.44
CA VAL A 127 0.89 -9.64 0.96
C VAL A 127 -0.45 -9.05 0.54
N TRP A 128 -1.21 -8.51 1.49
CA TRP A 128 -2.60 -8.13 1.20
C TRP A 128 -2.74 -6.92 0.29
N ALA A 129 -1.94 -5.86 0.48
CA ALA A 129 -1.97 -4.71 -0.40
C ALA A 129 -1.50 -5.05 -1.84
N PRO A 130 -0.39 -5.79 -2.05
CA PRO A 130 -0.03 -6.30 -3.38
C PRO A 130 -1.12 -7.13 -4.05
N LEU A 131 -1.73 -8.08 -3.32
CA LEU A 131 -2.81 -8.91 -3.84
C LEU A 131 -4.04 -8.07 -4.21
N PHE A 132 -4.41 -7.10 -3.37
CA PHE A 132 -5.54 -6.22 -3.66
C PHE A 132 -5.30 -5.37 -4.91
N ILE A 133 -4.09 -4.83 -5.09
CA ILE A 133 -3.72 -4.07 -6.29
C ILE A 133 -3.79 -4.96 -7.54
N LEU A 134 -3.32 -6.21 -7.46
CA LEU A 134 -3.46 -7.17 -8.56
C LEU A 134 -4.94 -7.39 -8.91
N LEU A 135 -5.80 -7.57 -7.91
CA LEU A 135 -7.25 -7.69 -8.12
C LEU A 135 -7.84 -6.40 -8.70
N ASP A 136 -7.38 -5.23 -8.27
CA ASP A 136 -7.84 -3.93 -8.79
C ASP A 136 -7.56 -3.75 -10.27
N VAL A 137 -6.42 -4.22 -10.77
CA VAL A 137 -6.09 -4.14 -12.21
C VAL A 137 -7.04 -5.00 -13.06
N PHE A 138 -7.52 -6.13 -12.55
CA PHE A 138 -8.42 -7.03 -13.30
C PHE A 138 -9.91 -6.73 -13.08
N PHE A 139 -10.28 -6.29 -11.88
CA PHE A 139 -11.67 -6.18 -11.43
C PHE A 139 -12.12 -4.76 -11.07
N GLY A 140 -11.20 -3.79 -11.05
CA GLY A 140 -11.47 -2.37 -10.85
C GLY A 140 -12.01 -1.66 -12.07
#